data_AF-A0A535BVG4-F1
#
_entry.id   AF-A0A535BVG4-F1
#
_cell.length_a   1.000
_cell.length_b   1.000
_cell.length_c   1.000
_cell.angle_alpha   90.00
_cell.angle_beta   90.00
_cell.angle_gamma   90.00
#
_symmetry.space_group_name_H-M   'P 1'
#
loop_
_entity.id
_entity.type
_entity.pdbx_description
1 polymer ?
#
loop_
_entity_poly.entity_id
_entity_poly.type
_entity_poly.pdbx_seq_one_letter_code
_entity_poly.pdbx_strand_id
1 'polypeptide(L)'
;MEEDFSLAKVTQISPGAWQISLPFLGEHEIVGSYLLAGENELALIDPGPGSTLEPLLASIRAVGFDPQEVTHILPTHVHLDHAGGTGSLVRQLPRAQVYVHSKGAPHLTDTTKVVASASRIYGDHMHMLWGDIE
;
A
#
# COMPACT_ATOMS: atom_id res chain seq x y z
N MET A 1 12.54 2.36 -26.10
CA MET A 1 11.84 1.58 -25.07
C MET A 1 10.74 2.48 -24.56
N GLU A 2 9.48 2.14 -24.81
CA GLU A 2 8.37 2.77 -24.09
C GLU A 2 8.49 2.33 -22.62
N GLU A 3 8.47 3.28 -21.69
CA GLU A 3 8.40 2.94 -20.27
C GLU A 3 7.02 2.36 -19.98
N ASP A 4 6.99 1.21 -19.33
CA ASP A 4 5.75 0.59 -18.88
C ASP A 4 5.30 1.26 -17.57
N PHE A 5 4.52 2.32 -17.72
CA PHE A 5 3.93 3.11 -16.62
C PHE A 5 2.92 2.31 -15.77
N SER A 6 2.65 1.04 -16.11
CA SER A 6 1.81 0.16 -15.28
C SER A 6 2.58 -0.52 -14.14
N LEU A 7 3.90 -0.55 -14.21
CA LEU A 7 4.76 -1.14 -13.18
C LEU A 7 5.15 -0.10 -12.14
N ALA A 8 5.47 -0.51 -10.91
CA ALA A 8 6.02 0.41 -9.92
C ALA A 8 7.52 0.66 -10.18
N LYS A 9 8.02 1.84 -9.77
CA LYS A 9 9.45 2.14 -9.80
C LYS A 9 10.07 1.79 -8.45
N VAL A 10 11.02 0.86 -8.45
CA VAL A 10 11.65 0.35 -7.22
C VAL A 10 13.09 0.81 -7.12
N THR A 11 13.44 1.42 -5.99
CA THR A 11 14.80 1.90 -5.69
C THR A 11 15.26 1.28 -4.38
N GLN A 12 16.37 0.55 -4.40
CA GLN A 12 17.01 0.10 -3.16
C GLN A 12 17.70 1.31 -2.50
N ILE A 13 17.29 1.66 -1.28
CA ILE A 13 17.83 2.81 -0.55
C ILE A 13 18.96 2.41 0.42
N SER A 14 18.94 1.17 0.90
CA SER A 14 20.01 0.54 1.67
C SER A 14 19.87 -0.99 1.61
N PRO A 15 20.87 -1.77 2.07
CA PRO A 15 20.71 -3.22 2.20
C PRO A 15 19.47 -3.56 3.04
N GLY A 16 18.55 -4.34 2.49
CA GLY A 16 17.30 -4.72 3.15
C GLY A 16 16.20 -3.64 3.13
N ALA A 17 16.36 -2.52 2.41
CA ALA A 17 15.32 -1.50 2.33
C ALA A 17 15.12 -1.00 0.90
N TRP A 18 13.85 -0.95 0.47
CA TRP A 18 13.43 -0.48 -0.84
C TRP A 18 12.34 0.57 -0.72
N GLN A 19 12.46 1.61 -1.53
CA GLN A 19 11.36 2.51 -1.85
C GLN A 19 10.65 1.99 -3.11
N ILE A 20 9.33 1.92 -3.05
CA ILE A 20 8.45 1.52 -4.14
C ILE A 20 7.56 2.72 -4.47
N SER A 21 7.78 3.35 -5.61
CA SER A 21 6.90 4.39 -6.14
C SER A 21 5.76 3.73 -6.91
N LEU A 22 4.57 3.73 -6.32
CA LEU A 22 3.36 3.14 -6.91
C LEU A 22 2.88 3.98 -8.10
N PRO A 23 2.43 3.35 -9.21
CA PRO A 23 2.00 4.04 -10.42
C PRO A 23 0.56 4.56 -10.28
N PHE A 24 0.37 5.54 -9.39
CA PHE A 24 -0.94 6.10 -9.10
C PHE A 24 -1.46 6.87 -10.31
N LEU A 25 -2.55 6.39 -10.91
CA LEU A 25 -3.07 6.89 -12.21
C LEU A 25 -2.05 6.80 -13.37
N GLY A 26 -1.11 5.86 -13.28
CA GLY A 26 -0.02 5.72 -14.25
C GLY A 26 1.14 6.70 -14.03
N GLU A 27 1.10 7.50 -12.96
CA GLU A 27 2.16 8.44 -12.61
C GLU A 27 3.00 7.92 -11.45
N HIS A 28 4.31 8.14 -11.54
CA HIS A 28 5.26 7.82 -10.49
C HIS A 28 5.53 9.02 -9.58
N GLU A 29 6.18 8.76 -8.44
CA GLU A 29 6.64 9.77 -7.49
C GLU A 29 5.50 10.54 -6.80
N ILE A 30 4.27 10.01 -6.88
CA ILE A 30 3.07 10.51 -6.17
C ILE A 30 2.82 9.72 -4.88
N VAL A 31 2.72 8.38 -4.99
CA VAL A 31 2.45 7.50 -3.85
C VAL A 31 3.67 6.63 -3.57
N GLY A 32 4.24 6.77 -2.38
CA GLY A 32 5.41 6.02 -1.94
C GLY A 32 5.03 4.92 -0.95
N SER A 33 5.54 3.73 -1.18
CA SER A 33 5.53 2.60 -0.26
C SER A 33 6.96 2.17 0.04
N TYR A 34 7.20 1.52 1.18
CA TYR A 34 8.53 1.00 1.52
C TYR A 34 8.47 -0.44 1.96
N LEU A 35 9.44 -1.23 1.50
CA LEU A 35 9.64 -2.61 1.92
C LEU A 35 10.91 -2.67 2.76
N LEU A 36 10.82 -3.23 3.96
CA LEU A 36 11.95 -3.43 4.87
C LEU A 36 12.07 -4.93 5.20
N ALA A 37 13.24 -5.51 4.93
CA ALA A 37 13.57 -6.88 5.27
C ALA A 37 14.39 -6.93 6.56
N GLY A 38 13.85 -7.65 7.55
CA GLY A 38 14.56 -8.08 8.75
C GLY A 38 15.09 -9.52 8.60
N GLU A 39 15.55 -10.13 9.70
CA GLU A 39 16.09 -11.50 9.66
C GLU A 39 15.03 -12.53 9.23
N ASN A 40 13.84 -12.49 9.84
CA ASN A 40 12.72 -13.42 9.58
C ASN A 40 11.39 -12.68 9.37
N GLU A 41 11.47 -11.38 9.09
CA GLU A 41 10.32 -10.48 9.02
C GLU A 41 10.41 -9.62 7.77
N LEU A 42 9.26 -9.31 7.20
CA LEU A 42 9.13 -8.45 6.04
C LEU A 42 8.04 -7.43 6.33
N ALA A 43 8.42 -6.16 6.37
CA ALA A 43 7.56 -5.06 6.74
C ALA A 43 7.26 -4.17 5.54
N LEU A 44 5.99 -3.83 5.39
CA LEU A 44 5.48 -2.91 4.38
C LEU A 44 5.01 -1.64 5.07
N ILE A 45 5.57 -0.49 4.69
CA ILE A 45 5.14 0.83 5.18
C ILE A 45 4.32 1.50 4.08
N ASP A 46 3.14 2.01 4.45
CA ASP A 46 2.18 2.65 3.55
C ASP A 46 1.91 1.83 2.28
N PRO A 47 1.02 0.82 2.33
CA PRO A 47 0.69 -0.01 1.17
C PRO A 47 0.06 0.77 -0.01
N GLY A 48 -0.35 2.01 0.24
CA GLY A 48 -1.01 2.84 -0.76
C GLY A 48 -2.50 2.50 -0.92
N PRO A 49 -3.12 2.98 -2.01
CA PRO A 49 -4.51 2.71 -2.32
C PRO A 49 -4.72 1.29 -2.87
N GLY A 50 -5.95 0.81 -2.78
CA GLY A 50 -6.39 -0.46 -3.36
C GLY A 50 -6.12 -0.57 -4.86
N SER A 51 -6.20 0.56 -5.58
CA SER A 51 -5.97 0.67 -7.03
C SER A 51 -4.54 0.31 -7.47
N THR A 52 -3.57 0.30 -6.55
CA THR A 52 -2.15 0.03 -6.87
C THR A 52 -1.58 -1.21 -6.17
N LEU A 53 -2.44 -2.07 -5.60
CA LEU A 53 -1.97 -3.26 -4.86
C LEU A 53 -1.26 -4.28 -5.76
N GLU A 54 -1.72 -4.50 -6.98
CA GLU A 54 -1.05 -5.45 -7.89
C GLU A 54 0.38 -5.01 -8.26
N PRO A 55 0.61 -3.74 -8.70
CA PRO A 55 1.97 -3.21 -8.87
C PRO A 55 2.84 -3.30 -7.61
N LEU A 56 2.27 -3.09 -6.43
CA LEU A 56 2.97 -3.25 -5.16
C LEU A 56 3.44 -4.70 -4.95
N LEU A 57 2.53 -5.66 -5.06
CA LEU A 57 2.83 -7.09 -4.87
C LEU A 57 3.83 -7.59 -5.93
N ALA A 58 3.71 -7.11 -7.17
CA ALA A 58 4.68 -7.38 -8.23
C ALA A 58 6.06 -6.85 -7.89
N SER A 59 6.14 -5.67 -7.27
CA SER A 59 7.40 -5.04 -6.85
C SER A 59 8.10 -5.84 -5.74
N ILE A 60 7.34 -6.37 -4.77
CA ILE A 60 7.87 -7.26 -3.73
C ILE A 60 8.49 -8.51 -4.36
N ARG A 61 7.81 -9.13 -5.33
CA ARG A 61 8.34 -10.27 -6.10
C ARG A 61 9.59 -9.90 -6.88
N ALA A 62 9.62 -8.72 -7.51
CA ALA A 62 10.74 -8.27 -8.32
C ALA A 62 12.03 -8.06 -7.51
N VAL A 63 11.93 -7.69 -6.23
CA VAL A 63 13.09 -7.56 -5.33
C VAL A 63 13.46 -8.87 -4.61
N GLY A 64 12.80 -9.98 -4.94
CA GLY A 64 13.19 -11.32 -4.52
C GLY A 64 12.48 -11.88 -3.29
N PHE A 65 11.38 -11.26 -2.83
CA PHE A 65 10.57 -11.78 -1.73
C PHE A 65 9.24 -12.37 -2.23
N ASP A 66 8.71 -13.34 -1.49
CA ASP A 66 7.32 -13.74 -1.66
C ASP A 66 6.42 -12.77 -0.86
N PRO A 67 5.42 -12.11 -1.49
CA PRO A 67 4.48 -11.27 -0.74
C PRO A 67 3.80 -11.98 0.43
N GLN A 68 3.63 -13.31 0.38
CA GLN A 68 3.08 -14.11 1.48
C GLN A 68 3.97 -14.10 2.74
N GLU A 69 5.23 -13.66 2.63
CA GLU A 69 6.15 -13.50 3.75
C GLU A 69 6.03 -12.16 4.48
N VAL A 70 5.22 -11.23 3.98
CA VAL A 70 4.93 -9.97 4.69
C VAL A 70 4.29 -10.28 6.04
N THR A 71 4.99 -9.88 7.10
CA THR A 71 4.56 -10.06 8.49
C THR A 71 4.02 -8.77 9.11
N HIS A 72 4.38 -7.62 8.57
CA HIS A 72 4.00 -6.32 9.12
C HIS A 72 3.48 -5.38 8.02
N ILE A 73 2.37 -4.70 8.30
CA ILE A 73 1.88 -3.56 7.50
C ILE A 73 1.78 -2.35 8.43
N LEU A 74 2.44 -1.25 8.08
CA LEU A 74 2.55 -0.06 8.91
C LEU A 74 2.08 1.18 8.14
N PRO A 75 0.78 1.49 8.17
CA PRO A 75 0.30 2.77 7.65
C PRO A 75 0.74 3.91 8.58
N THR A 76 1.33 4.96 8.02
CA THR A 76 1.73 6.17 8.73
C THR A 76 0.51 6.93 9.23
N HIS A 77 -0.57 6.97 8.44
CA HIS A 77 -1.88 7.50 8.78
C HIS A 77 -2.97 6.91 7.89
N VAL A 78 -4.23 7.29 8.12
CA VAL A 78 -5.42 6.57 7.60
C VAL A 78 -5.97 7.10 6.28
N HIS A 79 -5.27 8.00 5.60
CA HIS A 79 -5.72 8.46 4.28
C HIS A 79 -5.56 7.35 3.24
N LEU A 80 -6.41 7.38 2.21
CA LEU A 80 -6.57 6.27 1.25
C LEU A 80 -5.36 6.07 0.35
N ASP A 81 -4.60 7.13 0.09
CA ASP A 81 -3.32 7.11 -0.61
C ASP A 81 -2.18 6.47 0.19
N HIS A 82 -2.39 6.20 1.50
CA HIS A 82 -1.41 5.53 2.37
C HIS A 82 -1.91 4.16 2.85
N ALA A 83 -3.15 4.11 3.33
CA ALA A 83 -3.72 2.96 4.01
C ALA A 83 -4.87 2.29 3.24
N GLY A 84 -5.28 2.81 2.09
CA GLY A 84 -6.52 2.39 1.41
C GLY A 84 -6.57 0.90 1.08
N GLY A 85 -5.42 0.31 0.72
CA GLY A 85 -5.31 -1.12 0.41
C GLY A 85 -5.08 -2.05 1.61
N THR A 86 -5.03 -1.52 2.84
CA THR A 86 -4.64 -2.30 4.04
C THR A 86 -5.57 -3.48 4.30
N GLY A 87 -6.89 -3.28 4.25
CA GLY A 87 -7.87 -4.34 4.49
C GLY A 87 -7.75 -5.47 3.48
N SER A 88 -7.69 -5.13 2.19
CA SER A 88 -7.50 -6.08 1.10
C SER A 88 -6.21 -6.88 1.24
N LEU A 89 -5.11 -6.25 1.67
CA LEU A 89 -3.85 -6.94 1.93
C LEU A 89 -3.95 -7.91 3.11
N VAL A 90 -4.58 -7.54 4.23
CA VAL A 90 -4.72 -8.45 5.39
C VAL A 90 -5.53 -9.71 5.02
N ARG A 91 -6.51 -9.60 4.11
CA ARG A 91 -7.23 -10.78 3.59
C ARG A 91 -6.34 -11.69 2.73
N GLN A 92 -5.39 -11.12 1.99
CA GLN A 92 -4.50 -11.84 1.08
C GLN A 92 -3.22 -12.36 1.76
N LEU A 93 -2.80 -11.72 2.85
CA LEU A 93 -1.52 -11.92 3.53
C LEU A 93 -1.77 -12.37 4.97
N PRO A 94 -2.02 -13.66 5.21
CA PRO A 94 -2.50 -14.16 6.50
C PRO A 94 -1.49 -14.04 7.65
N ARG A 95 -0.21 -13.79 7.35
CA ARG A 95 0.84 -13.54 8.34
C ARG A 95 0.95 -12.07 8.76
N ALA A 96 0.34 -11.16 8.01
CA ALA A 96 0.49 -9.74 8.20
C ALA A 96 -0.29 -9.24 9.43
N GLN A 97 0.40 -8.53 10.31
CA GLN A 97 -0.21 -7.73 11.37
C GLN A 97 -0.14 -6.25 11.02
N VAL A 98 -1.23 -5.52 11.28
CA VAL A 98 -1.30 -4.08 11.02
C VAL A 98 -0.90 -3.30 12.27
N TYR A 99 0.06 -2.40 12.13
CA TYR A 99 0.53 -1.51 13.19
C TYR A 99 0.16 -0.08 12.82
N VAL A 100 -0.67 0.54 13.65
CA VAL A 100 -1.17 1.90 13.42
C VAL A 100 -1.25 2.63 14.76
N HIS A 101 -1.15 3.95 14.72
CA HIS A 101 -1.40 4.77 15.90
C HIS A 101 -2.83 4.51 16.44
N SER A 102 -3.00 4.50 17.76
CA SER A 102 -4.29 4.19 18.42
C SER A 102 -5.45 5.08 17.95
N LYS A 103 -5.17 6.33 17.60
CA LYS A 103 -6.15 7.25 16.98
C LYS A 103 -6.58 6.85 15.56
N GLY A 104 -5.71 6.17 14.81
CA GLY A 104 -6.01 5.68 13.46
C GLY A 104 -6.72 4.33 13.47
N ALA A 105 -6.48 3.49 14.48
CA ALA A 105 -7.03 2.13 14.54
C ALA A 105 -8.56 2.04 14.30
N PRO A 106 -9.41 2.89 14.92
CA PRO A 106 -10.85 2.84 14.66
C PRO A 106 -11.24 3.09 13.20
N HIS A 107 -10.43 3.83 12.45
CA HIS A 107 -10.67 4.17 11.05
C HIS A 107 -10.21 3.09 10.07
N LEU A 108 -9.33 2.18 10.51
CA LEU A 108 -8.94 1.01 9.72
C LEU A 108 -9.84 -0.20 10.02
N THR A 109 -10.36 -0.32 11.24
CA THR A 109 -11.34 -1.37 11.59
C THR A 109 -12.75 -1.04 11.09
N ASP A 110 -13.06 0.24 10.92
CA ASP A 110 -14.30 0.74 10.31
C ASP A 110 -13.97 1.91 9.38
N THR A 111 -13.92 1.62 8.08
CA THR A 111 -13.54 2.58 7.04
C THR A 111 -14.64 3.59 6.71
N THR A 112 -15.86 3.43 7.26
CA THR A 112 -17.05 4.24 6.93
C THR A 112 -16.77 5.74 6.96
N LYS A 113 -16.07 6.22 8.00
CA LYS A 113 -15.78 7.65 8.16
C LYS A 113 -14.76 8.18 7.15
N VAL A 114 -13.72 7.39 6.85
CA VAL A 114 -12.66 7.77 5.90
C VAL A 114 -13.26 7.79 4.49
N VAL A 115 -13.99 6.74 4.12
CA VAL A 115 -14.71 6.65 2.84
C VAL A 115 -15.68 7.81 2.70
N ALA A 116 -16.55 8.05 3.67
CA ALA A 116 -17.51 9.16 3.60
C ALA A 116 -16.84 10.54 3.47
N SER A 117 -15.65 10.73 4.06
CA SER A 117 -14.89 11.97 3.92
C SER A 117 -14.31 12.14 2.52
N ALA A 118 -13.64 11.10 2.01
CA ALA A 118 -13.08 11.09 0.67
C ALA A 118 -14.17 11.23 -0.41
N SER A 119 -15.31 10.55 -0.26
CA SER A 119 -16.42 10.60 -1.22
C SER A 119 -17.01 12.01 -1.38
N ARG A 120 -16.96 12.88 -0.36
CA ARG A 120 -17.39 14.28 -0.49
C ARG A 120 -16.50 15.10 -1.42
N ILE A 121 -15.23 14.70 -1.57
CA ILE A 121 -14.23 15.41 -2.38
C ILE A 121 -14.18 14.78 -3.78
N TYR A 122 -14.13 13.45 -3.86
CA TYR A 122 -13.83 12.72 -5.09
C TYR A 122 -15.05 12.14 -5.79
N GLY A 123 -16.20 12.01 -5.11
CA GLY A 123 -17.45 11.55 -5.70
C GLY A 123 -17.31 10.26 -6.52
N ASP A 124 -17.68 10.33 -7.80
CA ASP A 124 -17.66 9.19 -8.72
C ASP A 124 -16.25 8.67 -9.04
N HIS A 125 -15.20 9.43 -8.68
CA HIS A 125 -13.81 9.02 -8.89
C HIS A 125 -13.26 8.10 -7.78
N MET A 126 -14.03 7.84 -6.71
CA MET A 126 -13.57 7.07 -5.55
C MET A 126 -12.96 5.73 -5.93
N HIS A 127 -13.65 4.91 -6.73
CA HIS A 127 -13.15 3.59 -7.11
C HIS A 127 -11.93 3.68 -8.04
N MET A 128 -11.94 4.61 -9.00
CA MET A 128 -10.82 4.81 -9.93
C MET A 128 -9.54 5.23 -9.20
N LEU A 129 -9.65 6.12 -8.22
CA LEU A 129 -8.52 6.60 -7.43
C LEU A 129 -8.07 5.56 -6.40
N TRP A 130 -9.00 5.03 -5.61
CA TRP A 130 -8.66 4.34 -4.36
C TRP A 130 -8.83 2.82 -4.43
N GLY A 131 -9.49 2.29 -5.46
CA GLY A 131 -9.84 0.87 -5.56
C GLY A 131 -10.82 0.43 -4.48
N ASP A 132 -10.81 -0.87 -4.18
CA ASP A 132 -11.58 -1.43 -3.07
C ASP A 132 -11.01 -0.99 -1.72
N ILE A 133 -11.90 -0.58 -0.82
CA ILE A 133 -11.58 -0.11 0.54
C ILE A 133 -12.38 -0.99 1.51
N GLU A 134 -11.71 -2.00 2.07
CA GLU A 134 -12.32 -3.08 2.86
C GLU A 134 -11.88 -3.12 4.33
#